data_AF-A0A382VDB6-F1
#
_entry.id   AF-A0A382VDB6-F1
#
_cell.length_a   1.000
_cell.length_b   1.000
_cell.length_c   1.000
_cell.angle_alpha   90.00
_cell.angle_beta   90.00
_cell.angle_gamma   90.00
#
_symmetry.space_group_name_H-M   'P 1'
#
loop_
_entity.id
_entity.type
_entity.pdbx_description
1 polymer ?
#
loop_
_entity_poly.entity_id
_entity_poly.type
_entity_poly.pdbx_seq_one_letter_code
_entity_poly.pdbx_strand_id
1 'polypeptide(L)' 'METFVNWNGDVFPCGCVVTETKYSMGNVFKSDFKDIWNGEKYISARKELLDQPNEIETICHICKSNGYYTP' A
#
# COMPACT_ATOMS: atom_id res chain seq x y z
N MET A 1 -6.37 6.62 4.91
CA MET A 1 -5.77 5.40 4.31
C MET A 1 -6.21 4.21 5.13
N GLU A 2 -6.76 3.19 4.49
CA GLU A 2 -7.15 1.94 5.12
C GLU A 2 -6.03 0.88 4.99
N THR A 3 -6.24 -0.31 5.55
CA THR A 3 -5.40 -1.49 5.31
C THR A 3 -6.30 -2.67 5.02
N PHE A 4 -5.87 -3.53 4.10
CA PHE A 4 -6.53 -4.79 3.79
C PHE A 4 -5.55 -5.93 4.01
N VAL A 5 -5.94 -6.95 4.77
CA VAL A 5 -5.14 -8.15 4.99
C VAL A 5 -5.84 -9.32 4.31
N ASN A 6 -5.17 -9.91 3.32
CA ASN A 6 -5.69 -11.04 2.56
C ASN A 6 -5.55 -12.35 3.37
N TRP A 7 -6.29 -13.39 2.98
CA TRP A 7 -6.33 -14.68 3.71
C TRP A 7 -4.95 -15.37 3.84
N ASN A 8 -4.04 -15.10 2.90
CA ASN A 8 -2.67 -15.62 2.88
C ASN A 8 -1.68 -14.75 3.68
N GLY A 9 -2.19 -13.73 4.39
CA GLY A 9 -1.41 -12.81 5.21
C GLY A 9 -0.84 -11.61 4.46
N ASP A 10 -0.97 -11.53 3.13
CA ASP A 10 -0.49 -10.37 2.37
C ASP A 10 -1.27 -9.10 2.74
N VAL A 11 -0.55 -8.01 2.95
CA VAL A 11 -1.10 -6.72 3.35
C VAL A 11 -1.12 -5.78 2.16
N PHE A 12 -2.25 -5.10 1.95
CA PHE A 12 -2.47 -4.16 0.86
C PHE A 12 -2.95 -2.81 1.42
N PRO A 13 -2.64 -1.69 0.73
CA PRO A 13 -3.01 -0.35 1.18
C PRO A 13 -4.50 -0.01 0.98
N CYS A 14 -5.23 -0.83 0.23
CA CYS A 14 -6.65 -0.67 -0.09
C CYS A 14 -7.22 -2.04 -0.51
N GLY A 15 -8.49 -2.30 -0.21
CA GLY A 15 -9.13 -3.60 -0.49
C GLY A 15 -9.77 -3.75 -1.88
N CYS A 16 -10.01 -2.66 -2.62
CA CYS A 16 -11.00 -2.69 -3.71
C CYS A 16 -10.45 -3.08 -5.09
N VAL A 17 -9.19 -2.78 -5.40
CA VAL A 17 -8.73 -2.80 -6.80
C VAL A 17 -7.56 -3.75 -7.02
N VAL A 18 -6.75 -4.05 -5.99
CA VAL A 18 -5.47 -4.72 -6.19
C VAL A 18 -5.11 -5.71 -5.08
N THR A 19 -5.05 -6.98 -5.45
CA THR A 19 -4.63 -8.09 -4.58
C THR A 19 -3.51 -8.95 -5.19
N GLU A 20 -2.90 -8.49 -6.30
CA GLU A 20 -1.72 -9.17 -6.86
C GLU A 20 -0.53 -9.04 -5.91
N THR A 21 0.14 -10.14 -5.59
CA THR A 21 1.26 -10.20 -4.62
C THR A 21 2.38 -9.19 -4.90
N LYS A 22 2.59 -8.79 -6.16
CA LYS A 22 3.60 -7.77 -6.52
C LYS A 22 3.35 -6.40 -5.86
N TYR A 23 2.11 -6.09 -5.54
CA TYR A 23 1.70 -4.86 -4.85
C TYR A 23 1.52 -5.04 -3.34
N SER A 24 1.87 -6.21 -2.79
CA SER A 24 1.84 -6.45 -1.36
C SER A 24 2.82 -5.52 -0.63
N MET A 25 2.35 -4.95 0.46
CA MET A 25 3.11 -4.09 1.38
C MET A 25 3.94 -4.91 2.37
N GLY A 26 3.62 -6.19 2.54
CA GLY A 26 4.23 -7.09 3.51
C GLY A 26 3.32 -8.28 3.79
N ASN A 27 3.73 -9.16 4.69
CA ASN A 27 2.92 -10.32 5.06
C ASN A 27 2.90 -10.50 6.58
N VAL A 28 1.70 -10.49 7.19
CA VAL A 28 1.54 -10.56 8.66
C VAL A 28 1.95 -11.90 9.27
N PHE A 29 2.11 -12.96 8.46
CA PHE A 29 2.65 -14.23 8.93
C PHE A 29 4.19 -14.23 8.97
N LYS A 30 4.85 -13.18 8.45
CA LYS A 30 6.31 -13.07 8.35
C LYS A 30 6.88 -11.90 9.14
N SER A 31 6.12 -10.84 9.36
CA SER A 31 6.58 -9.62 10.04
C SER A 31 5.45 -9.00 10.85
N ASP A 32 5.81 -8.30 11.93
CA ASP A 32 4.83 -7.59 12.74
C ASP A 32 4.12 -6.53 11.89
N PHE A 33 2.80 -6.43 12.06
CA PHE A 33 2.00 -5.47 11.31
C PHE A 33 2.49 -4.02 11.49
N LYS A 34 3.01 -3.68 12.68
CA LYS A 34 3.58 -2.36 12.95
C LYS A 34 4.77 -2.04 12.05
N ASP A 35 5.62 -3.03 11.78
CA ASP A 35 6.79 -2.85 10.93
C ASP A 35 6.38 -2.75 9.45
N ILE A 36 5.37 -3.52 9.05
CA ILE A 36 4.77 -3.40 7.71
C ILE A 36 4.18 -2.00 7.51
N TRP A 37 3.34 -1.53 8.44
CA TRP A 37 2.66 -0.23 8.37
C TRP A 37 3.62 0.97 8.40
N ASN A 38 4.76 0.83 9.06
CA ASN A 38 5.80 1.87 9.09
C ASN A 38 6.95 1.57 8.13
N GLY A 39 6.81 0.56 7.27
CA GLY A 39 7.79 0.21 6.25
C GLY A 39 7.78 1.18 5.08
N GLU A 40 8.83 1.10 4.27
CA GLU A 40 9.09 2.03 3.17
C GLU A 40 7.94 2.09 2.16
N LYS A 41 7.31 0.95 1.84
CA LYS A 41 6.18 0.90 0.90
C LYS A 41 4.95 1.67 1.41
N TYR A 42 4.59 1.54 2.70
CA TYR A 42 3.47 2.27 3.28
C TYR A 42 3.79 3.75 3.49
N ILE A 43 5.03 4.09 3.86
CA ILE A 43 5.48 5.48 3.92
C ILE A 43 5.38 6.13 2.53
N SER A 44 5.90 5.44 1.52
CA SER A 44 5.85 5.85 0.12
C SER A 44 4.42 6.06 -0.39
N ALA A 45 3.53 5.11 -0.13
CA ALA A 45 2.11 5.24 -0.45
C ALA A 45 1.46 6.48 0.21
N ARG A 46 1.76 6.75 1.50
CA ARG A 46 1.25 7.95 2.18
C ARG A 46 1.82 9.25 1.60
N LYS A 47 3.11 9.26 1.23
CA LYS A 47 3.73 10.40 0.55
C LYS A 47 3.04 10.69 -0.78
N GLU A 48 2.76 9.66 -1.57
CA GLU A 48 2.03 9.79 -2.84
C GLU A 48 0.64 10.43 -2.64
N LEU A 49 -0.14 9.96 -1.66
CA LEU A 49 -1.47 10.52 -1.38
C LEU A 49 -1.42 11.95 -0.82
N LEU A 50 -0.30 12.37 -0.26
CA LEU A 50 -0.08 13.72 0.29
C LEU A 50 0.68 14.65 -0.68
N ASP A 51 0.85 14.24 -1.94
CA ASP A 51 1.60 14.99 -2.96
C ASP A 51 3.05 15.32 -2.54
N GLN A 52 3.67 14.43 -1.77
CA GLN A 52 5.06 14.56 -1.32
C GLN A 52 6.03 13.79 -2.24
N PRO A 53 7.29 14.25 -2.38
CA PRO A 53 8.31 13.54 -3.15
C PRO A 53 8.53 12.12 -2.65
N ASN A 54 8.62 11.18 -3.59
CA ASN A 54 8.73 9.76 -3.31
C ASN A 54 9.52 9.07 -4.45
N GLU A 55 10.31 8.06 -4.10
CA GLU A 55 11.15 7.31 -5.04
C GLU A 55 10.63 5.90 -5.31
N ILE A 56 9.76 5.38 -4.44
CA ILE A 56 9.24 4.01 -4.54
C ILE A 56 7.86 4.08 -5.20
N GLU A 57 7.71 3.49 -6.37
CA GLU A 57 6.38 3.41 -7.00
C GLU A 57 5.58 2.28 -6.35
N THR A 58 4.45 2.64 -5.73
CA THR A 58 3.48 1.69 -5.19
C THR A 58 2.22 1.69 -6.03
N ILE A 59 1.29 0.77 -5.74
CA ILE A 59 0.00 0.76 -6.43
C ILE A 59 -0.77 2.09 -6.27
N CYS A 60 -0.53 2.83 -5.19
CA CYS A 60 -1.16 4.13 -4.96
C CYS A 60 -0.84 5.14 -6.08
N HIS A 61 0.34 5.05 -6.70
CA HIS A 61 0.72 5.89 -7.84
C HIS A 61 -0.19 5.64 -9.04
N ILE A 62 -0.38 4.37 -9.39
CA ILE A 62 -1.25 3.93 -10.48
C ILE A 62 -2.72 4.25 -10.18
N CYS A 63 -3.19 3.99 -8.96
CA CYS A 63 -4.58 4.29 -8.59
C CYS A 63 -4.87 5.79 -8.64
N LYS A 64 -3.96 6.63 -8.14
CA LYS A 64 -4.11 8.09 -8.17
C LYS A 64 -4.08 8.63 -9.59
N SER A 65 -3.15 8.18 -10.43
CA SER A 65 -3.05 8.64 -11.83
C SER A 65 -4.27 8.25 -12.68
N ASN A 66 -4.94 7.15 -12.33
CA ASN A 66 -6.16 6.69 -13.00
C ASN A 66 -7.47 7.16 -12.32
N GLY A 67 -7.41 8.03 -11.31
CA GLY A 67 -8.60 8.61 -10.66
C GLY A 67 -9.35 7.66 -9.70
N TYR A 68 -8.74 6.55 -9.29
CA TYR A 68 -9.31 5.65 -8.27
C TYR A 68 -9.16 6.17 -6.83
N TYR A 69 -8.42 7.27 -6.65
CA TYR A 69 -8.33 8.00 -5.41
C TYR A 69 -8.87 9.41 -5.62
N THR A 70 -9.84 9.81 -4.82
CA THR A 70 -10.30 11.20 -4.69
C THR A 70 -9.97 11.67 -3.27
N PRO A 71 -9.37 12.86 -3.09
CA PRO A 71 -8.98 13.38 -1.78
C PRO A 71 -10.13 13.50 -0.79
#